data_AF-C3YX46-F1
#
_entry.id   AF-C3YX46-F1
#
_cell.length_a   1.000
_cell.length_b   1.000
_cell.length_c   1.000
_cell.angle_alpha   90.00
_cell.angle_beta   90.00
_cell.angle_gamma   90.00
#
_symmetry.space_group_name_H-M   'P 1'
#
loop_
_entity.id
_entity.type
_entity.pdbx_description
1 polymer ?
#
loop_
_entity_poly.entity_id
_entity_poly.type
_entity_poly.pdbx_seq_one_letter_code
_entity_poly.pdbx_strand_id
1 'polypeptide(L)'
;DTKRGKLPLWPEWNDNDVNSEKWDASHKGKDKEKGKSPSLHFFEDPEGKVDLPISLRDRVKEWKRPFELVGEGKSATVVEKEDGFDLVANSAHLHDSELMRWVISQIMALWKMTENTNKPTDAGSRADATVPDGRSWRPWDHIYSLCKAGKGPHQPLYNAHGKYVIKLYWMGCWRKLIVDDTLPFDGEGNLLLPSTTILGELWPMLLTKAIIKIVSLE
;
A
#
# COMPACT_ATOMS: atom_id res chain seq x y z
N ASP A 1 10.09 -29.38 -14.50
CA ASP A 1 10.63 -28.76 -13.27
C ASP A 1 11.92 -28.01 -13.53
N THR A 2 11.83 -26.71 -13.84
CA THR A 2 13.01 -25.80 -13.87
C THR A 2 12.50 -24.39 -14.11
N LYS A 3 12.25 -23.66 -13.02
CA LYS A 3 12.28 -22.19 -12.84
C LYS A 3 11.61 -21.82 -11.51
N ARG A 4 12.04 -22.42 -10.39
CA ARG A 4 11.90 -21.69 -9.11
C ARG A 4 12.93 -20.58 -9.17
N GLY A 5 12.49 -19.40 -9.63
CA GLY A 5 13.30 -18.19 -9.58
C GLY A 5 13.79 -17.98 -8.15
N LYS A 6 14.99 -17.40 -7.98
CA LYS A 6 15.45 -16.98 -6.65
C LYS A 6 14.34 -16.16 -6.01
N LEU A 7 13.92 -16.55 -4.79
CA LEU A 7 12.96 -15.78 -4.01
C LEU A 7 13.41 -14.31 -4.01
N PRO A 8 12.59 -13.35 -4.48
CA PRO A 8 12.93 -11.95 -4.39
C PRO A 8 13.03 -11.59 -2.91
N LEU A 9 14.27 -11.41 -2.45
CA LEU A 9 14.53 -10.89 -1.11
C LEU A 9 14.47 -9.38 -1.21
N TRP A 10 13.35 -8.78 -0.80
CA TRP A 10 13.27 -7.34 -0.62
C TRP A 10 14.37 -6.88 0.35
N PRO A 11 15.02 -5.74 0.09
CA PRO A 11 16.08 -5.25 0.95
C PRO A 11 15.56 -5.00 2.36
N GLU A 12 16.44 -5.18 3.35
CA GLU A 12 16.14 -4.78 4.72
C GLU A 12 15.89 -3.27 4.77
N TRP A 13 14.97 -2.87 5.64
CA TRP A 13 14.55 -1.49 5.79
C TRP A 13 15.70 -0.61 6.28
N ASN A 14 15.88 0.52 5.61
CA ASN A 14 16.81 1.56 6.01
C ASN A 14 16.17 2.93 5.76
N ASP A 15 16.06 3.76 6.81
CA ASP A 15 15.46 5.08 6.72
C ASP A 15 16.19 5.98 5.69
N ASN A 16 17.51 5.82 5.55
CA ASN A 16 18.29 6.59 4.57
C ASN A 16 17.88 6.27 3.13
N ASP A 17 17.57 5.00 2.85
CA ASP A 17 17.17 4.57 1.50
C ASP A 17 15.82 5.18 1.12
N VAL A 18 14.90 5.32 2.07
CA VAL A 18 13.59 5.97 1.87
C VAL A 18 13.76 7.48 1.78
N ASN A 19 14.61 8.07 2.62
CA ASN A 19 14.88 9.50 2.61
C ASN A 19 15.58 9.99 1.34
N SER A 20 16.27 9.09 0.64
CA SER A 20 16.93 9.31 -0.66
C SER A 20 16.07 8.91 -1.87
N GLU A 21 14.86 8.39 -1.64
CA GLU A 21 14.00 7.89 -2.70
C GLU A 21 13.57 9.00 -3.66
N LYS A 22 13.58 8.68 -4.96
CA LYS A 22 13.06 9.56 -6.01
C LYS A 22 11.61 9.17 -6.29
N TRP A 23 10.69 10.10 -6.04
CA TRP A 23 9.26 9.85 -6.12
C TRP A 23 8.69 10.02 -7.53
N ASP A 24 9.41 10.70 -8.41
CA ASP A 24 9.06 10.87 -9.82
C ASP A 24 9.35 9.59 -10.63
N ALA A 25 8.59 9.36 -11.71
CA ALA A 25 8.93 8.33 -12.66
C ALA A 25 10.25 8.70 -13.39
N SER A 26 11.27 7.86 -13.30
CA SER A 26 12.58 8.14 -13.90
C SER A 26 12.45 8.33 -15.42
N HIS A 27 12.88 9.49 -15.94
CA HIS A 27 13.11 9.70 -17.37
C HIS A 27 14.23 8.78 -17.86
N LYS A 28 13.91 7.60 -18.41
CA LYS A 28 14.87 6.88 -19.25
C LYS A 28 14.84 7.50 -20.65
N GLY A 29 15.90 8.23 -20.99
CA GLY A 29 16.25 8.57 -22.38
C GLY A 29 15.81 9.96 -22.83
N LYS A 30 16.80 10.80 -23.17
CA LYS A 30 16.61 12.00 -23.99
C LYS A 30 16.10 11.58 -25.36
N ASP A 31 14.89 11.99 -25.71
CA ASP A 31 14.64 12.58 -27.02
C ASP A 31 13.89 13.89 -26.82
N LYS A 32 14.58 14.98 -27.17
CA LYS A 32 14.00 16.33 -27.18
C LYS A 32 13.06 16.45 -28.37
N GLU A 33 11.87 15.88 -28.31
CA GLU A 33 10.76 16.35 -29.14
C GLU A 33 10.10 17.55 -28.46
N LYS A 34 10.50 18.74 -28.90
CA LYS A 34 9.80 19.99 -28.59
C LYS A 34 8.38 19.90 -29.17
N GLY A 35 7.36 19.84 -28.33
CA GLY A 35 5.99 20.17 -28.73
C GLY A 35 4.86 19.30 -28.21
N LYS A 36 5.09 18.24 -27.44
CA LYS A 36 4.01 17.51 -26.77
C LYS A 36 3.91 17.93 -25.30
N SER A 37 2.69 18.18 -24.84
CA SER A 37 2.35 18.38 -23.42
C SER A 37 3.09 17.36 -22.56
N PRO A 38 3.58 17.71 -21.36
CA PRO A 38 4.36 16.79 -20.54
C PRO A 38 3.53 15.53 -20.28
N SER A 39 3.91 14.43 -20.93
CA SER A 39 3.33 13.12 -20.68
C SER A 39 3.74 12.73 -19.27
N LEU A 40 2.78 12.69 -18.35
CA LEU A 40 3.02 12.17 -17.01
C LEU A 40 3.42 10.70 -17.16
N HIS A 41 4.70 10.41 -16.97
CA HIS A 41 5.14 9.03 -16.84
C HIS A 41 4.72 8.55 -15.46
N PHE A 42 3.95 7.48 -15.43
CA PHE A 42 3.57 6.81 -14.19
C PHE A 42 4.61 5.75 -13.85
N PHE A 43 4.83 5.56 -12.55
CA PHE A 43 5.59 4.46 -12.03
C PHE A 43 4.83 3.15 -12.29
N GLU A 44 5.59 2.13 -12.66
CA GLU A 44 5.16 0.75 -12.76
C GLU A 44 6.06 -0.07 -11.84
N ASP A 45 5.45 -0.95 -11.07
CA ASP A 45 6.20 -1.85 -10.19
C ASP A 45 7.14 -2.72 -11.04
N PRO A 46 8.46 -2.73 -10.78
CA PRO A 46 9.42 -3.58 -11.52
C PRO A 46 9.11 -5.08 -11.44
N GLU A 47 8.36 -5.51 -10.42
CA GLU A 47 7.89 -6.89 -10.27
C GLU A 47 6.59 -7.17 -11.04
N GLY A 48 6.01 -6.14 -11.68
CA GLY A 48 4.78 -6.23 -12.46
C GLY A 48 3.52 -6.09 -11.63
N LYS A 49 2.37 -6.48 -12.21
CA LYS A 49 1.09 -6.49 -11.50
C LYS A 49 1.10 -7.56 -10.41
N VAL A 50 0.47 -7.27 -9.29
CA VAL A 50 0.33 -8.23 -8.19
C VAL A 50 -0.41 -9.48 -8.66
N ASP A 51 0.08 -10.65 -8.25
CA ASP A 51 -0.55 -11.92 -8.57
C ASP A 51 -1.68 -12.21 -7.59
N LEU A 52 -2.92 -11.86 -7.97
CA LEU A 52 -4.09 -12.05 -7.11
C LEU A 52 -4.33 -13.55 -6.81
N PRO A 53 -4.99 -13.87 -5.67
CA PRO A 53 -5.43 -15.22 -5.35
C PRO A 53 -6.23 -15.85 -6.49
N ILE A 54 -6.17 -17.18 -6.62
CA ILE A 54 -6.86 -17.93 -7.68
C ILE A 54 -8.35 -17.60 -7.75
N SER A 55 -9.00 -17.38 -6.60
CA SER A 55 -10.41 -16.98 -6.52
C SER A 55 -10.74 -15.63 -7.17
N LEU A 56 -9.75 -14.78 -7.42
CA LEU A 56 -9.91 -13.42 -7.97
C LEU A 56 -9.14 -13.18 -9.27
N ARG A 57 -8.09 -13.95 -9.55
CA ARG A 57 -7.19 -13.75 -10.69
C ARG A 57 -7.92 -13.65 -12.03
N ASP A 58 -8.83 -14.58 -12.30
CA ASP A 58 -9.55 -14.64 -13.58
C ASP A 58 -10.68 -13.60 -13.70
N ARG A 59 -11.03 -12.96 -12.57
CA ARG A 59 -12.02 -11.88 -12.52
C ARG A 59 -11.45 -10.57 -13.02
N VAL A 60 -10.14 -10.35 -12.96
CA VAL A 60 -9.50 -9.10 -13.41
C VAL A 60 -9.80 -8.85 -14.89
N LYS A 61 -10.42 -7.70 -15.19
CA LYS A 61 -10.69 -7.24 -16.57
C LYS A 61 -9.95 -5.96 -16.91
N GLU A 62 -9.70 -5.11 -15.92
CA GLU A 62 -9.04 -3.82 -16.14
C GLU A 62 -8.18 -3.44 -14.94
N TRP A 63 -7.19 -2.57 -15.20
CA TRP A 63 -6.37 -1.95 -14.17
C TRP A 63 -6.52 -0.44 -14.30
N LYS A 64 -6.99 0.21 -13.24
CA LYS A 64 -7.22 1.66 -13.18
C LYS A 64 -6.33 2.32 -12.14
N ARG A 65 -6.00 3.59 -12.32
CA ARG A 65 -5.29 4.41 -11.32
C ARG A 65 -6.27 5.25 -10.50
N PRO A 66 -5.87 5.74 -9.32
CA PRO A 66 -6.76 6.50 -8.44
C PRO A 66 -7.43 7.71 -9.10
N PHE A 67 -6.69 8.45 -9.93
CA PHE A 67 -7.23 9.63 -10.61
C PHE A 67 -8.35 9.31 -11.62
N GLU A 68 -8.48 8.05 -12.06
CA GLU A 68 -9.55 7.61 -12.96
C GLU A 68 -10.84 7.28 -12.18
N LEU A 69 -10.74 7.11 -10.86
CA LEU A 69 -11.84 6.69 -9.98
C LEU A 69 -12.48 7.86 -9.24
N VAL A 70 -11.65 8.85 -8.94
CA VAL A 70 -12.05 10.02 -8.16
C VAL A 70 -12.76 11.01 -9.10
N GLY A 71 -14.01 11.36 -8.78
CA GLY A 71 -14.83 12.26 -9.62
C GLY A 71 -14.25 13.67 -9.75
N GLU A 72 -14.76 14.45 -10.70
CA GLU A 72 -14.30 15.81 -11.00
C GLU A 72 -14.18 16.68 -9.73
N GLY A 73 -13.02 17.31 -9.53
CA GLY A 73 -12.74 18.20 -8.41
C GLY A 73 -12.33 17.52 -7.10
N LYS A 74 -12.27 16.18 -7.04
CA LYS A 74 -11.72 15.44 -5.90
C LYS A 74 -10.31 14.93 -6.22
N SER A 75 -9.51 14.68 -5.17
CA SER A 75 -8.16 14.12 -5.30
C SER A 75 -8.01 12.91 -4.39
N ALA A 76 -7.26 11.91 -4.83
CA ALA A 76 -6.93 10.76 -4.01
C ALA A 76 -6.00 11.15 -2.86
N THR A 77 -6.09 10.41 -1.76
CA THR A 77 -5.27 10.59 -0.56
C THR A 77 -4.75 9.23 -0.09
N VAL A 78 -3.63 9.18 0.62
CA VAL A 78 -3.21 7.91 1.22
C VAL A 78 -4.15 7.54 2.37
N VAL A 79 -4.41 8.50 3.25
CA VAL A 79 -5.38 8.42 4.35
C VAL A 79 -6.10 9.77 4.44
N GLU A 80 -7.42 9.73 4.57
CA GLU A 80 -8.25 10.92 4.83
C GLU A 80 -8.75 10.94 6.27
N LYS A 81 -9.16 9.78 6.79
CA LYS A 81 -9.75 9.64 8.12
C LYS A 81 -8.88 8.74 9.01
N GLU A 82 -8.30 9.33 10.05
CA GLU A 82 -7.38 8.62 10.95
C GLU A 82 -8.00 8.07 12.24
N ASP A 83 -9.25 8.41 12.55
CA ASP A 83 -9.96 8.01 13.78
C ASP A 83 -10.77 6.71 13.63
N GLY A 84 -10.76 6.09 12.45
CA GLY A 84 -11.32 4.76 12.23
C GLY A 84 -11.71 4.49 10.78
N PHE A 85 -11.86 3.20 10.46
CA PHE A 85 -12.20 2.74 9.11
C PHE A 85 -13.02 1.45 9.17
N ASP A 86 -13.70 1.14 8.06
CA ASP A 86 -14.40 -0.13 7.84
C ASP A 86 -13.97 -0.71 6.49
N LEU A 87 -13.39 -1.90 6.52
CA LEU A 87 -12.99 -2.65 5.33
C LEU A 87 -14.02 -3.72 4.90
N VAL A 88 -15.11 -3.90 5.64
CA VAL A 88 -16.10 -4.96 5.40
C VAL A 88 -17.21 -4.47 4.46
N ALA A 89 -17.79 -3.29 4.71
CA ALA A 89 -18.96 -2.82 3.97
C ALA A 89 -18.74 -2.79 2.44
N ASN A 90 -17.56 -2.36 1.98
CA ASN A 90 -17.21 -2.25 0.56
C ASN A 90 -16.49 -3.49 -0.02
N SER A 91 -16.32 -4.56 0.75
CA SER A 91 -15.52 -5.74 0.36
C SER A 91 -16.32 -7.03 0.27
N ALA A 92 -17.66 -6.97 0.29
CA ALA A 92 -18.51 -8.17 0.31
C ALA A 92 -18.25 -9.11 -0.88
N HIS A 93 -18.01 -8.57 -2.08
CA HIS A 93 -17.67 -9.32 -3.30
C HIS A 93 -16.27 -9.97 -3.27
N LEU A 94 -15.47 -9.70 -2.23
CA LEU A 94 -14.14 -10.30 -2.01
C LEU A 94 -14.19 -11.48 -1.02
N HIS A 95 -15.31 -11.73 -0.34
CA HIS A 95 -15.38 -12.71 0.74
C HIS A 95 -15.13 -14.16 0.30
N ASP A 96 -15.32 -14.48 -0.98
CA ASP A 96 -14.97 -15.80 -1.53
C ASP A 96 -13.45 -16.03 -1.57
N SER A 97 -12.64 -14.97 -1.46
CA SER A 97 -11.20 -15.08 -1.34
C SER A 97 -10.78 -15.20 0.12
N GLU A 98 -10.18 -16.35 0.47
CA GLU A 98 -9.63 -16.59 1.80
C GLU A 98 -8.57 -15.55 2.20
N LEU A 99 -7.64 -15.24 1.29
CA LEU A 99 -6.62 -14.23 1.55
C LEU A 99 -7.25 -12.87 1.85
N MET A 100 -8.28 -12.43 1.10
CA MET A 100 -8.91 -11.14 1.35
C MET A 100 -9.64 -11.12 2.70
N ARG A 101 -10.34 -12.21 3.06
CA ARG A 101 -10.92 -12.35 4.41
C ARG A 101 -9.86 -12.26 5.50
N TRP A 102 -8.71 -12.88 5.33
CA TRP A 102 -7.60 -12.76 6.28
C TRP A 102 -7.06 -11.34 6.35
N VAL A 103 -6.73 -10.71 5.23
CA VAL A 103 -6.23 -9.32 5.22
C VAL A 103 -7.20 -8.38 5.92
N ILE A 104 -8.49 -8.42 5.55
CA ILE A 104 -9.54 -7.59 6.16
C ILE A 104 -9.63 -7.87 7.66
N SER A 105 -9.76 -9.14 8.06
CA SER A 105 -9.93 -9.50 9.47
C SER A 105 -8.71 -9.16 10.33
N GLN A 106 -7.49 -9.39 9.84
CA GLN A 106 -6.25 -9.13 10.60
C GLN A 106 -6.01 -7.64 10.79
N ILE A 107 -6.21 -6.81 9.76
CA ILE A 107 -6.06 -5.34 9.89
C ILE A 107 -7.13 -4.79 10.85
N MET A 108 -8.39 -5.19 10.68
CA MET A 108 -9.48 -4.73 11.56
C MET A 108 -9.27 -5.16 13.01
N ALA A 109 -8.82 -6.41 13.24
CA ALA A 109 -8.52 -6.92 14.57
C ALA A 109 -7.35 -6.18 15.22
N LEU A 110 -6.26 -5.97 14.48
CA LEU A 110 -5.07 -5.28 14.98
C LEU A 110 -5.39 -3.82 15.33
N TRP A 111 -6.10 -3.10 14.46
CA TRP A 111 -6.61 -1.77 14.76
C TRP A 111 -7.43 -1.75 16.06
N LYS A 112 -8.35 -2.72 16.24
CA LYS A 112 -9.19 -2.76 17.43
C LYS A 112 -8.43 -3.09 18.71
N MET A 113 -7.38 -3.89 18.61
CA MET A 113 -6.50 -4.21 19.74
C MET A 113 -5.67 -3.00 20.16
N THR A 114 -5.22 -2.18 19.22
CA THR A 114 -4.36 -1.01 19.50
C THR A 114 -5.14 0.28 19.75
N GLU A 115 -6.38 0.41 19.26
CA GLU A 115 -7.24 1.55 19.60
C GLU A 115 -7.43 1.69 21.13
N ASN A 116 -7.50 0.56 21.85
CA ASN A 116 -7.69 0.51 23.30
C ASN A 116 -6.41 0.78 24.11
N THR A 117 -5.22 0.72 23.49
CA THR A 117 -3.95 1.07 24.16
C THR A 117 -3.71 2.57 24.27
N ASN A 118 -4.64 3.40 23.73
CA ASN A 118 -4.65 4.87 23.88
C ASN A 118 -4.96 5.37 25.30
N LYS A 119 -5.12 4.49 26.31
CA LYS A 119 -5.08 4.96 27.70
C LYS A 119 -3.62 5.24 28.05
N PRO A 120 -3.28 6.43 28.58
CA PRO A 120 -1.91 6.70 29.02
C PRO A 120 -1.56 5.67 30.09
N THR A 121 -0.81 4.64 29.71
CA THR A 121 -0.14 3.79 30.67
C THR A 121 1.08 4.57 31.15
N ASP A 122 1.28 4.56 32.46
CA ASP A 122 2.32 5.31 33.16
C ASP A 122 3.65 5.27 32.41
N ALA A 123 4.42 6.36 32.52
CA ALA A 123 5.65 6.70 31.78
C ALA A 123 6.84 5.71 31.87
N GLY A 124 6.59 4.43 32.19
CA GLY A 124 7.55 3.35 32.27
C GLY A 124 7.22 2.11 31.41
N SER A 125 6.16 2.09 30.59
CA SER A 125 5.93 1.00 29.64
C SER A 125 6.99 1.07 28.52
N ARG A 126 7.83 0.02 28.43
CA ARG A 126 8.83 -0.13 27.36
C ARG A 126 8.13 0.01 26.02
N ALA A 127 8.51 1.03 25.25
CA ALA A 127 8.04 1.21 23.89
C ALA A 127 8.23 -0.09 23.11
N ASP A 128 7.16 -0.58 22.50
CA ASP A 128 7.25 -1.70 21.58
C ASP A 128 8.14 -1.25 20.41
N ALA A 129 9.24 -1.97 20.18
CA ALA A 129 10.18 -1.67 19.09
C ALA A 129 9.51 -1.76 17.70
N THR A 130 8.30 -2.32 17.62
CA THR A 130 7.49 -2.37 16.40
C THR A 130 6.63 -1.12 16.17
N VAL A 131 6.46 -0.24 17.17
CA VAL A 131 5.69 1.00 17.03
C VAL A 131 6.56 2.23 17.25
N PRO A 132 6.88 2.99 16.19
CA PRO A 132 7.61 4.24 16.32
C PRO A 132 6.85 5.19 17.27
N ASP A 133 7.57 5.77 18.22
CA ASP A 133 7.09 6.85 19.11
C ASP A 133 6.07 6.46 20.20
N GLY A 134 5.86 5.16 20.48
CA GLY A 134 4.93 4.73 21.54
C GLY A 134 3.46 5.04 21.24
N ARG A 135 3.15 5.35 19.97
CA ARG A 135 1.79 5.49 19.46
C ARG A 135 1.14 4.12 19.32
N SER A 136 -0.17 4.09 19.12
CA SER A 136 -0.88 2.87 18.73
C SER A 136 -0.61 2.56 17.26
N TRP A 137 -0.51 1.28 16.90
CA TRP A 137 -0.30 0.84 15.51
C TRP A 137 -1.36 1.41 14.56
N ARG A 138 -0.94 1.91 13.39
CA ARG A 138 -1.82 2.36 12.30
C ARG A 138 -1.39 1.76 10.96
N PRO A 139 -2.32 1.38 10.09
CA PRO A 139 -1.97 0.73 8.83
C PRO A 139 -1.21 1.67 7.87
N TRP A 140 -1.54 2.96 7.84
CA TRP A 140 -0.84 3.94 7.00
C TRP A 140 0.55 4.33 7.52
N ASP A 141 0.92 3.97 8.76
CA ASP A 141 2.30 4.17 9.27
C ASP A 141 3.33 3.30 8.54
N HIS A 142 2.86 2.33 7.76
CA HIS A 142 3.68 1.40 7.00
C HIS A 142 3.87 1.86 5.54
N ILE A 143 3.27 2.99 5.15
CA ILE A 143 3.25 3.51 3.79
C ILE A 143 4.10 4.77 3.73
N TYR A 144 4.95 4.89 2.71
CA TYR A 144 5.83 6.02 2.49
C TYR A 144 5.72 6.53 1.07
N SER A 145 5.47 7.84 0.94
CA SER A 145 5.42 8.57 -0.32
C SER A 145 5.50 10.07 -0.03
N LEU A 146 6.45 10.75 -0.67
CA LEU A 146 6.70 12.20 -0.50
C LEU A 146 6.88 12.63 0.97
N CYS A 147 7.31 11.71 1.83
CA CYS A 147 7.54 11.93 3.25
C CYS A 147 8.95 11.45 3.65
N LYS A 148 9.33 11.70 4.91
CA LYS A 148 10.62 11.27 5.47
C LYS A 148 10.43 10.09 6.41
N ALA A 149 11.39 9.16 6.41
CA ALA A 149 11.52 8.11 7.40
C ALA A 149 12.37 8.59 8.58
N GLY A 150 12.06 8.08 9.78
CA GLY A 150 12.76 8.41 11.02
C GLY A 150 12.01 9.42 11.89
N LYS A 151 12.73 10.35 12.51
CA LYS A 151 12.18 11.25 13.54
C LYS A 151 11.27 12.33 12.94
N GLY A 152 10.04 12.40 13.43
CA GLY A 152 9.06 13.41 13.06
C GLY A 152 7.67 12.80 12.86
N PRO A 153 6.64 13.63 12.61
CA PRO A 153 5.33 13.10 12.28
C PRO A 153 5.39 12.32 10.96
N HIS A 154 4.97 11.05 11.00
CA HIS A 154 4.79 10.26 9.79
C HIS A 154 3.48 10.64 9.10
N GLN A 155 3.58 11.10 7.85
CA GLN A 155 2.43 11.50 7.05
C GLN A 155 2.67 11.16 5.57
N PRO A 156 2.19 10.02 5.07
CA PRO A 156 2.33 9.68 3.66
C PRO A 156 1.38 10.53 2.80
N LEU A 157 1.87 11.04 1.67
CA LEU A 157 1.08 11.87 0.76
C LEU A 157 0.78 11.14 -0.54
N TYR A 158 -0.33 11.49 -1.19
CA TYR A 158 -0.63 10.97 -2.52
C TYR A 158 0.47 11.35 -3.51
N ASN A 159 1.02 10.35 -4.21
CA ASN A 159 2.02 10.57 -5.25
C ASN A 159 1.37 10.41 -6.61
N ALA A 160 1.24 11.51 -7.37
CA ALA A 160 0.62 11.50 -8.70
C ALA A 160 1.38 10.65 -9.73
N HIS A 161 2.65 10.31 -9.48
CA HIS A 161 3.39 9.34 -10.29
C HIS A 161 3.08 7.90 -9.92
N GLY A 162 2.34 7.63 -8.84
CA GLY A 162 1.89 6.30 -8.47
C GLY A 162 2.96 5.40 -7.86
N LYS A 163 4.02 5.97 -7.24
CA LYS A 163 5.09 5.21 -6.58
C LYS A 163 4.98 5.28 -5.05
N TYR A 164 4.98 4.11 -4.41
CA TYR A 164 4.87 3.98 -2.97
C TYR A 164 5.89 2.97 -2.43
N VAL A 165 6.43 3.25 -1.25
CA VAL A 165 7.28 2.34 -0.49
C VAL A 165 6.49 1.82 0.71
N ILE A 166 6.50 0.51 0.93
CA ILE A 166 5.78 -0.15 2.03
C ILE A 166 6.78 -0.85 2.95
N LYS A 167 6.65 -0.61 4.26
CA LYS A 167 7.47 -1.22 5.31
C LYS A 167 6.70 -2.39 5.94
N LEU A 168 7.12 -3.63 5.68
CA LEU A 168 6.50 -4.82 6.30
C LEU A 168 7.55 -5.67 7.02
N TYR A 169 7.18 -6.29 8.14
CA TYR A 169 8.05 -7.22 8.85
C TYR A 169 7.90 -8.62 8.23
N TRP A 170 8.97 -9.17 7.67
CA TRP A 170 8.95 -10.47 7.02
C TRP A 170 10.30 -11.18 7.10
N MET A 171 10.25 -12.48 7.44
CA MET A 171 11.44 -13.32 7.67
C MET A 171 12.45 -12.71 8.65
N GLY A 172 11.97 -12.18 9.78
CA GLY A 172 12.81 -11.76 10.90
C GLY A 172 13.36 -10.32 10.83
N CYS A 173 13.09 -9.57 9.76
CA CYS A 173 13.44 -8.15 9.69
C CYS A 173 12.40 -7.31 8.93
N TRP A 174 12.50 -5.99 9.11
CA TRP A 174 11.70 -5.03 8.34
C TRP A 174 12.19 -4.99 6.90
N ARG A 175 11.28 -5.03 5.93
CA ARG A 175 11.56 -5.06 4.50
C ARG A 175 11.03 -3.82 3.82
N LYS A 176 11.77 -3.32 2.83
CA LYS A 176 11.34 -2.23 1.94
C LYS A 176 10.73 -2.84 0.66
N LEU A 177 9.41 -2.84 0.58
CA LEU A 177 8.67 -3.21 -0.62
C LEU A 177 8.33 -1.95 -1.42
N ILE A 178 8.27 -2.07 -2.74
CA ILE A 178 7.78 -1.01 -3.63
C ILE A 178 6.53 -1.53 -4.31
N VAL A 179 5.52 -0.67 -4.44
CA VAL A 179 4.28 -0.96 -5.17
C VAL A 179 3.90 0.25 -6.03
N ASP A 180 3.25 -0.02 -7.17
CA ASP A 180 2.52 1.01 -7.91
C ASP A 180 1.09 1.20 -7.37
N ASP A 181 0.37 2.23 -7.83
CA ASP A 181 -1.03 2.49 -7.44
C ASP A 181 -2.06 1.99 -8.45
N THR A 182 -1.69 1.12 -9.39
CA THR A 182 -2.69 0.51 -10.27
C THR A 182 -3.54 -0.49 -9.50
N LEU A 183 -4.85 -0.45 -9.74
CA LEU A 183 -5.87 -1.15 -9.00
C LEU A 183 -6.62 -2.12 -9.92
N PRO A 184 -6.78 -3.40 -9.55
CA PRO A 184 -7.46 -4.39 -10.37
C PRO A 184 -8.97 -4.29 -10.20
N PHE A 185 -9.72 -4.33 -11.30
CA PHE A 185 -11.18 -4.34 -11.31
C PHE A 185 -11.72 -5.53 -12.10
N ASP A 186 -12.90 -6.02 -11.71
CA ASP A 186 -13.63 -7.02 -12.48
C ASP A 186 -14.51 -6.40 -13.58
N GLY A 187 -15.20 -7.26 -14.33
CA GLY A 187 -16.04 -6.84 -15.45
C GLY A 187 -17.28 -6.05 -15.06
N GLU A 188 -17.64 -6.03 -13.77
CA GLU A 188 -18.74 -5.24 -13.23
C GLU A 188 -18.24 -3.89 -12.68
N GLY A 189 -16.94 -3.62 -12.75
CA GLY A 189 -16.33 -2.42 -12.20
C GLY A 189 -16.12 -2.49 -10.69
N ASN A 190 -16.13 -3.68 -10.08
CA ASN A 190 -15.81 -3.83 -8.66
C ASN A 190 -14.29 -3.92 -8.46
N LEU A 191 -13.79 -3.18 -7.46
CA LEU A 191 -12.37 -3.22 -7.07
C LEU A 191 -12.02 -4.57 -6.44
N LEU A 192 -10.97 -5.24 -6.93
CA LEU A 192 -10.54 -6.57 -6.46
C LEU A 192 -9.51 -6.52 -5.31
N LEU A 193 -9.57 -5.46 -4.50
CA LEU A 193 -8.77 -5.24 -3.29
C LEU A 193 -9.67 -4.63 -2.20
N PRO A 194 -9.39 -4.87 -0.90
CA PRO A 194 -10.13 -4.22 0.17
C PRO A 194 -10.04 -2.69 0.04
N SER A 195 -11.12 -2.00 0.40
CA SER A 195 -11.19 -0.54 0.44
C SER A 195 -12.01 -0.06 1.63
N THR A 196 -11.81 1.19 2.02
CA THR A 196 -12.68 1.83 3.01
C THR A 196 -13.95 2.35 2.35
N THR A 197 -14.87 2.88 3.17
CA THR A 197 -16.05 3.61 2.69
C THR A 197 -15.72 4.98 2.11
N ILE A 198 -14.46 5.43 2.20
CA ILE A 198 -13.99 6.72 1.69
C ILE A 198 -13.43 6.52 0.27
N LEU A 199 -14.10 7.13 -0.71
CA LEU A 199 -13.66 7.08 -2.09
C LEU A 199 -12.35 7.84 -2.28
N GLY A 200 -11.33 7.17 -2.83
CA GLY A 200 -10.03 7.77 -3.12
C GLY A 200 -8.98 7.61 -2.01
N GLU A 201 -9.33 6.93 -0.91
CA GLU A 201 -8.39 6.58 0.14
C GLU A 201 -7.59 5.32 -0.22
N LEU A 202 -6.26 5.44 -0.30
CA LEU A 202 -5.42 4.42 -0.94
C LEU A 202 -4.76 3.41 -0.01
N TRP A 203 -4.65 3.71 1.29
CA TRP A 203 -3.90 2.85 2.22
C TRP A 203 -4.32 1.37 2.19
N PRO A 204 -5.62 0.99 2.08
CA PRO A 204 -5.99 -0.43 2.11
C PRO A 204 -5.42 -1.17 0.91
N MET A 205 -5.53 -0.56 -0.28
CA MET A 205 -5.08 -1.17 -1.52
C MET A 205 -3.57 -1.26 -1.59
N LEU A 206 -2.85 -0.19 -1.21
CA LEU A 206 -1.39 -0.16 -1.20
C LEU A 206 -0.81 -1.21 -0.26
N LEU A 207 -1.35 -1.31 0.96
CA LEU A 207 -0.91 -2.27 1.96
C LEU A 207 -1.24 -3.71 1.53
N THR A 208 -2.46 -3.94 1.03
CA THR A 208 -2.89 -5.27 0.55
C THR A 208 -2.03 -5.74 -0.61
N LYS A 209 -1.67 -4.87 -1.56
CA LYS A 209 -0.75 -5.21 -2.66
C LYS A 209 0.60 -5.71 -2.16
N ALA A 210 1.18 -5.04 -1.16
CA ALA A 210 2.44 -5.48 -0.55
C ALA A 210 2.31 -6.82 0.17
N ILE A 211 1.19 -7.06 0.86
CA ILE A 211 0.90 -8.36 1.51
C ILE A 211 0.78 -9.47 0.45
N ILE A 212 0.07 -9.23 -0.66
CA ILE A 212 -0.08 -10.21 -1.76
C ILE A 212 1.29 -10.56 -2.36
N LYS A 213 2.19 -9.58 -2.55
CA LYS A 213 3.55 -9.84 -3.02
C LYS A 213 4.27 -10.83 -2.10
N ILE A 214 4.19 -10.63 -0.78
CA ILE A 214 4.78 -11.54 0.21
C ILE A 214 4.14 -12.94 0.13
N VAL A 215 2.82 -13.03 0.12
CA VAL A 215 2.09 -14.31 0.12
C VAL A 215 2.32 -15.09 -1.17
N SER A 216 2.50 -14.41 -2.31
CA SER A 216 2.79 -15.07 -3.60
C SER A 216 4.15 -15.78 -3.67
N LEU A 217 5.00 -15.63 -2.65
CA LEU A 217 6.28 -16.35 -2.54
C LEU A 217 6.15 -17.74 -1.94
N GLU A 218 5.02 -18.03 -1.29
CA GLU A 218 4.71 -19.33 -0.68
C GLU A 218 4.14 -20.31 -1.71
#